data_AF-A0A2V7YI83-F1
#
_entry.id   AF-A0A2V7YI83-F1
#
_cell.length_a   1.000
_cell.length_b   1.000
_cell.length_c   1.000
_cell.angle_alpha   90.00
_cell.angle_beta   90.00
_cell.angle_gamma   90.00
#
_symmetry.space_group_name_H-M   'P 1'
#
loop_
_entity.id
_entity.type
_entity.pdbx_description
1 polymer ?
#
loop_
_entity_poly.entity_id
_entity_poly.type
_entity_poly.pdbx_seq_one_letter_code
_entity_poly.pdbx_strand_id
1 'polypeptide(L)'
;DQFLTDVKWGQLDFMIIDLPPGTGDAQLTLTQKVPLTGAVVVTTPQDVALIDARKGLAMFRKVNVPVLGIVENMSYYICRHCGERTEIF
;
A
#
# COMPACT_ATOMS: atom_id res chain seq x y z
N ASP A 1 -10.19 -10.98 -11.29
CA ASP A 1 -9.89 -11.63 -12.58
C ASP A 1 -10.27 -10.73 -13.72
N GLN A 2 -11.54 -10.33 -13.84
CA GLN A 2 -12.02 -9.44 -14.91
C GLN A 2 -11.13 -8.22 -15.18
N PHE A 3 -10.67 -7.49 -14.16
CA PHE A 3 -9.80 -6.32 -14.37
C PHE A 3 -8.37 -6.65 -14.83
N LEU A 4 -7.85 -7.83 -14.52
CA LEU A 4 -6.49 -8.21 -14.88
C LEU A 4 -6.41 -8.91 -16.24
N THR A 5 -7.46 -9.65 -16.61
CA THR A 5 -7.48 -10.48 -17.81
C THR A 5 -8.36 -9.93 -18.93
N ASP A 6 -9.48 -9.26 -18.58
CA ASP A 6 -10.54 -8.94 -19.56
C ASP A 6 -10.49 -7.47 -20.00
N VAL A 7 -9.57 -6.69 -19.42
CA VAL A 7 -9.34 -5.29 -19.77
C VAL A 7 -8.11 -5.16 -20.66
N LYS A 8 -8.25 -4.46 -21.79
CA LYS A 8 -7.12 -4.14 -22.69
C LYS A 8 -6.36 -2.93 -22.19
N TRP A 9 -5.46 -3.13 -21.23
CA TRP A 9 -4.59 -2.08 -20.69
C TRP A 9 -3.55 -1.54 -21.70
N GLY A 10 -3.23 -2.31 -22.73
CA GLY A 10 -2.21 -1.94 -23.72
C GLY A 10 -0.79 -2.09 -23.18
N GLN A 11 0.14 -1.28 -23.67
CA GLN A 11 1.50 -1.21 -23.15
C GLN A 11 1.56 -0.20 -22.01
N LEU A 12 2.06 -0.63 -20.87
CA LEU A 12 2.22 0.21 -19.67
C LEU A 12 3.63 0.04 -19.14
N ASP A 13 4.24 1.15 -18.71
CA ASP A 13 5.47 1.11 -17.92
C ASP A 13 5.18 0.65 -16.48
N PHE A 14 4.03 1.06 -15.95
CA PHE A 14 3.59 0.74 -14.59
C PHE A 14 2.09 0.45 -14.53
N MET A 15 1.72 -0.54 -13.72
CA MET A 15 0.36 -0.80 -13.30
C MET A 15 0.31 -0.76 -11.78
N ILE A 16 -0.41 0.22 -11.22
CA ILE A 16 -0.61 0.34 -9.78
C ILE A 16 -1.92 -0.36 -9.44
N ILE A 17 -1.87 -1.29 -8.49
CA ILE A 17 -3.04 -2.00 -8.00
C ILE A 17 -3.32 -1.52 -6.59
N ASP A 18 -4.48 -0.88 -6.42
CA ASP A 18 -4.98 -0.52 -5.10
C ASP A 18 -5.60 -1.77 -4.45
N LEU A 19 -5.05 -2.14 -3.30
CA LEU A 19 -5.47 -3.32 -2.57
C LEU A 19 -6.49 -2.93 -1.51
N PRO A 20 -7.50 -3.77 -1.22
CA PRO A 20 -8.35 -3.54 -0.07
C PRO A 20 -7.48 -3.46 1.21
N PRO A 21 -7.94 -2.73 2.24
CA PRO A 21 -7.16 -2.54 3.45
C PRO A 21 -6.91 -3.87 4.19
N GLY A 22 -5.87 -3.87 5.02
CA GLY A 22 -5.52 -5.01 5.89
C GLY A 22 -4.52 -5.98 5.26
N THR A 23 -4.51 -7.21 5.80
CA THR A 23 -3.56 -8.28 5.45
C THR A 23 -4.26 -9.61 5.18
N GLY A 24 -5.49 -9.54 4.66
CA GLY A 24 -6.35 -10.69 4.45
C GLY A 24 -6.00 -11.51 3.20
N ASP A 25 -6.95 -12.36 2.81
CA ASP A 25 -6.75 -13.31 1.72
C ASP A 25 -6.73 -12.66 0.33
N ALA A 26 -7.27 -11.43 0.20
CA ALA A 26 -7.31 -10.71 -1.06
C ALA A 26 -5.90 -10.41 -1.60
N GLN A 27 -4.99 -9.97 -0.71
CA GLN A 27 -3.61 -9.66 -1.07
C GLN A 27 -2.85 -10.94 -1.48
N LEU A 28 -3.06 -12.04 -0.74
CA LEU A 28 -2.47 -13.35 -1.07
C LEU A 28 -2.99 -13.91 -2.40
N THR A 29 -4.29 -13.78 -2.64
CA THR A 29 -4.90 -14.23 -3.89
C THR A 29 -4.35 -13.45 -5.08
N LEU A 30 -4.11 -12.14 -4.92
CA LEU A 30 -3.51 -11.34 -5.98
C LEU A 30 -2.07 -11.76 -6.29
N THR A 31 -1.24 -11.95 -5.25
CA THR A 31 0.18 -12.32 -5.44
C THR A 31 0.35 -13.70 -6.09
N GLN A 32 -0.63 -14.59 -5.94
CA GLN A 32 -0.67 -15.88 -6.63
C GLN A 32 -1.10 -15.78 -8.09
N LYS A 33 -1.90 -14.76 -8.45
CA LYS A 33 -2.46 -14.60 -9.80
C LYS A 33 -1.57 -13.75 -10.71
N VAL A 34 -0.87 -12.77 -10.15
CA VAL A 34 -0.04 -11.82 -10.91
C VAL A 34 1.32 -11.70 -10.23
N PRO A 35 2.42 -11.77 -10.99
CA PRO A 35 3.75 -11.53 -10.45
C PRO A 35 3.90 -10.04 -10.11
N LEU A 36 3.74 -9.71 -8.82
CA LEU A 36 3.95 -8.34 -8.34
C LEU A 36 5.45 -8.04 -8.27
N THR A 37 5.87 -6.93 -8.89
CA THR A 37 7.27 -6.48 -8.86
C THR A 37 7.64 -5.83 -7.52
N GLY A 38 6.66 -5.35 -6.77
CA GLY A 38 6.86 -4.83 -5.43
C GLY A 38 5.58 -4.29 -4.80
N ALA A 39 5.67 -3.90 -3.53
CA ALA A 39 4.57 -3.33 -2.75
C ALA A 39 5.01 -2.06 -2.03
N VAL A 40 4.11 -1.09 -1.93
CA VAL A 40 4.25 0.10 -1.07
C VAL A 40 3.19 -0.01 0.02
N VAL A 41 3.61 0.15 1.27
CA VAL A 41 2.70 0.09 2.42
C VAL A 41 2.35 1.50 2.85
N VAL A 42 1.06 1.83 2.86
CA VAL A 42 0.55 3.12 3.33
C VAL A 42 -0.01 2.95 4.74
N THR A 43 0.37 3.84 5.66
CA THR A 43 -0.09 3.84 7.05
C THR A 43 -0.31 5.26 7.54
N THR A 44 -0.71 5.42 8.79
CA THR A 44 -0.88 6.71 9.47
C THR A 44 -0.14 6.65 10.83
N PRO A 45 0.22 7.79 11.45
CA PRO A 45 1.07 7.80 12.65
C PRO A 45 0.55 7.06 13.88
N GLN A 46 -0.76 6.77 13.96
CA GLN A 46 -1.33 6.14 15.14
C GLN A 46 -0.79 4.73 15.32
N ASP A 47 -0.53 4.36 16.57
CA ASP A 47 0.04 3.06 16.95
C ASP A 47 -0.71 1.87 16.32
N VAL A 48 -2.05 1.93 16.28
CA VAL A 48 -2.90 0.87 15.70
C VAL A 48 -2.59 0.68 14.21
N ALA A 49 -2.48 1.78 13.45
CA ALA A 49 -2.18 1.73 12.03
C ALA A 49 -0.75 1.25 11.75
N LEU A 50 0.21 1.63 12.61
CA LEU A 50 1.59 1.16 12.55
C LEU A 50 1.70 -0.36 12.82
N ILE A 51 0.91 -0.88 13.75
CA ILE A 51 0.85 -2.33 14.04
C ILE A 51 0.34 -3.09 12.81
N ASP A 52 -0.69 -2.59 12.14
CA ASP A 52 -1.23 -3.24 10.95
C ASP A 52 -0.29 -3.13 9.74
N ALA A 53 0.41 -2.01 9.57
CA ALA A 53 1.46 -1.87 8.57
C ALA A 53 2.55 -2.95 8.75
N ARG A 54 3.00 -3.19 9.99
CA ARG A 54 4.00 -4.24 10.28
C ARG A 54 3.50 -5.63 9.88
N LYS A 55 2.22 -5.95 10.09
CA LYS A 55 1.62 -7.21 9.62
C LYS A 55 1.64 -7.29 8.09
N GLY A 56 1.34 -6.18 7.40
CA GLY A 56 1.36 -6.11 5.94
C GLY A 56 2.75 -6.37 5.37
N LEU A 57 3.78 -5.75 5.95
CA LEU A 57 5.18 -6.03 5.60
C LEU A 57 5.53 -7.52 5.76
N ALA A 58 5.11 -8.14 6.86
CA ALA A 58 5.37 -9.55 7.12
C ALA A 58 4.66 -10.46 6.10
N MET A 59 3.44 -10.13 5.70
CA MET A 59 2.70 -10.87 4.67
C MET A 59 3.40 -10.81 3.31
N PHE A 60 3.78 -9.62 2.83
CA PHE A 60 4.49 -9.50 1.54
C PHE A 60 5.83 -10.22 1.52
N ARG A 61 6.56 -10.22 2.63
CA ARG A 61 7.78 -11.03 2.79
C ARG A 61 7.51 -12.53 2.65
N LYS A 62 6.41 -13.05 3.20
CA LYS A 62 6.05 -14.47 3.10
C LYS A 62 5.73 -14.91 1.68
N VAL A 63 5.20 -14.01 0.85
CA VAL A 63 4.89 -14.27 -0.57
C VAL A 63 6.00 -13.80 -1.52
N ASN A 64 7.19 -13.50 -1.00
CA ASN A 64 8.37 -13.07 -1.77
C ASN A 64 8.14 -11.82 -2.64
N VAL A 65 7.25 -10.92 -2.21
CA VAL A 65 7.07 -9.62 -2.88
C VAL A 65 7.94 -8.57 -2.19
N PRO A 66 8.85 -7.89 -2.92
CA PRO A 66 9.68 -6.84 -2.35
C PRO A 66 8.83 -5.67 -1.83
N VAL A 67 9.06 -5.23 -0.60
CA VAL A 67 8.49 -3.97 -0.10
C VAL A 67 9.41 -2.83 -0.52
N LEU A 68 8.93 -1.98 -1.43
CA LEU A 68 9.67 -0.86 -2.00
C LEU A 68 9.79 0.31 -1.03
N GLY A 69 8.82 0.47 -0.13
CA GLY A 69 8.83 1.53 0.88
C GLY A 69 7.56 1.56 1.72
N ILE A 70 7.58 2.45 2.72
CA ILE A 70 6.45 2.78 3.57
C ILE A 70 6.14 4.27 3.38
N VAL A 71 4.86 4.60 3.26
CA VAL A 71 4.36 5.98 3.22
C VAL A 71 3.53 6.21 4.47
N GLU A 72 3.97 7.14 5.31
CA GLU A 72 3.18 7.64 6.44
C GLU A 72 2.30 8.79 5.96
N ASN A 73 1.03 8.47 5.71
CA ASN A 73 0.00 9.41 5.32
C ASN A 73 -0.53 10.16 6.54
N MET A 74 -1.05 11.37 6.33
CA MET A 74 -1.63 12.19 7.39
C MET A 74 -0.71 12.33 8.61
N SER A 75 0.61 12.48 8.40
CA SER A 75 1.57 12.66 9.50
C SER A 75 1.40 14.01 10.17
N TYR A 76 1.29 15.05 9.36
CA TYR A 76 1.09 16.41 9.83
C TYR A 76 0.30 17.24 8.82
N TYR A 77 -0.24 18.34 9.30
CA TYR A 77 -0.87 19.39 8.51
C TYR A 77 0.03 20.63 8.52
N ILE A 78 0.21 21.26 7.35
CA ILE A 78 0.87 22.56 7.23
C ILE A 78 -0.22 23.62 7.09
N CYS A 79 -0.30 24.53 8.06
CA CYS A 79 -1.24 25.63 8.02
C CYS A 79 -1.01 26.50 6.79
N ARG A 80 -2.03 26.65 5.93
CA ARG A 80 -1.93 27.44 4.69
C ARG A 80 -1.77 28.95 4.92
N HIS A 81 -1.99 29.44 6.15
CA HIS A 81 -1.90 30.87 6.48
C HIS A 81 -0.55 31.26 7.10
N CYS A 82 0.00 30.44 8.00
CA CYS A 82 1.24 30.74 8.72
C CYS A 82 2.40 29.78 8.44
N GLY A 83 2.17 28.67 7.71
CA GLY A 83 3.18 27.65 7.43
C GLY A 83 3.53 26.75 8.60
N GLU A 84 2.87 26.91 9.75
CA GLU A 84 3.11 26.09 10.94
C GLU A 84 2.70 24.64 10.70
N ARG A 85 3.53 23.71 11.19
CA ARG A 85 3.30 22.28 11.16
C ARG A 85 2.57 21.85 12.43
N THR A 86 1.50 21.08 12.27
CA THR A 86 0.75 20.46 13.37
C THR A 86 0.61 18.97 13.10
N GLU A 87 1.00 18.12 14.05
CA GLU A 87 0.75 16.68 13.93
C GLU A 87 -0.76 16.42 13.91
N ILE A 88 -1.22 15.54 13.02
CA ILE A 88 -2.67 15.26 12.85
C ILE A 88 -3.17 14.34 13.97
N PHE A 89 -2.28 13.52 14.54
CA PHE A 89 -2.56 12.56 15.60
C PHE A 89 -1.62 12.73 16.77
#